data_AF-A0A4V6CG56-F1
#
_entry.id   AF-A0A4V6CG56-F1
#
_cell.length_a   1.000
_cell.length_b   1.000
_cell.length_c   1.000
_cell.angle_alpha   90.00
_cell.angle_beta   90.00
_cell.angle_gamma   90.00
#
_symmetry.space_group_name_H-M   'P 1'
#
loop_
_entity.id
_entity.type
_entity.pdbx_description
1 polymer ?
#
loop_
_entity_poly.entity_id
_entity_poly.type
_entity_poly.pdbx_seq_one_letter_code
_entity_poly.pdbx_strand_id
1 'polypeptide(L)'
;MSEQLIDWDLALIQKYNYSGPRYTSYPTALEFSADYGAEAFLQAVARYPERPLSLYVHIPFCHKLCYFCGCNKIVTRQQHKADQYLDVLEQEIIHRAPLFAGRHVSQLHWGGGTPTYLNKAQISRLMTLLRDNFDFNADAEISIEVDPREIELDVLDHLRAEGFNRLSMGVQDFNKEVQRLVNREQDEEFIFALINRAREIGFTSTNIDLIYGLPKQTPESFAFTLKRVAELNPDRLSVFNYAHLPTLFAAQRKIKDADLPSPQQKLDILQETISSLTETGYQFIGMDHFARPDDELAIAQREGVLHRNFQGYTTQGDTDLLGMGVSAISMIGDNYAQNQKELKHYYQQVDEQGNALWRGIALTQDDCIRRDVIKLLICNFRLDYAVVEQQWDLNFADYFAEDLKLLAPLAKDGLVDVNEKGIQVTPKGRLLIRNICMCFDAYLRQKARMQQFSRVI
;
A
#
# COMPACT_ATOMS: atom_id res chain seq x y z
N MET A 1 23.01 -0.10 17.28
CA MET A 1 22.76 1.29 16.86
C MET A 1 22.34 1.21 15.40
N SER A 2 21.12 1.63 15.05
CA SER A 2 20.72 1.68 13.63
C SER A 2 21.50 2.83 12.98
N GLU A 3 22.37 2.52 12.02
CA GLU A 3 22.97 3.55 11.19
C GLU A 3 21.87 4.32 10.46
N GLN A 4 21.94 5.65 10.46
CA GLN A 4 21.02 6.47 9.71
C GLN A 4 21.32 6.29 8.22
N LEU A 5 20.56 5.41 7.56
CA LEU A 5 20.77 5.00 6.16
C LEU A 5 20.28 6.05 5.14
N ILE A 6 19.90 7.26 5.56
CA ILE A 6 19.47 8.37 4.71
C ILE A 6 20.36 9.56 4.98
N ASP A 7 20.87 10.17 3.91
CA ASP A 7 21.58 11.45 3.94
C ASP A 7 20.67 12.52 3.36
N TRP A 8 20.31 13.52 4.18
CA TRP A 8 19.35 14.54 3.79
C TRP A 8 20.00 15.64 2.95
N ASP A 9 19.57 15.77 1.69
CA ASP A 9 20.05 16.79 0.77
C ASP A 9 18.88 17.64 0.22
N LEU A 10 18.65 18.79 0.86
CA LEU A 10 17.52 19.68 0.54
C LEU A 10 17.56 20.17 -0.92
N ALA A 11 18.74 20.43 -1.46
CA ALA A 11 18.89 20.94 -2.82
C ALA A 11 18.47 19.88 -3.85
N LEU A 12 18.88 18.62 -3.65
CA LEU A 12 18.45 17.51 -4.49
C LEU A 12 16.94 17.25 -4.37
N ILE A 13 16.40 17.25 -3.14
CA ILE A 13 14.97 17.04 -2.91
C ILE A 13 14.14 18.10 -3.64
N GLN A 14 14.53 19.38 -3.56
CA GLN A 14 13.85 20.46 -4.26
C GLN A 14 13.99 20.35 -5.78
N LYS A 15 15.17 19.99 -6.29
CA LYS A 15 15.43 19.79 -7.73
C LYS A 15 14.51 18.71 -8.33
N TYR A 16 14.25 17.65 -7.58
CA TYR A 16 13.49 16.47 -8.02
C TYR A 16 12.03 16.44 -7.56
N ASN A 17 11.50 17.56 -7.05
CA ASN A 17 10.14 17.67 -6.55
C ASN A 17 9.09 17.88 -7.67
N TYR A 18 8.86 16.85 -8.48
CA TYR A 18 7.81 16.84 -9.50
C TYR A 18 6.86 15.64 -9.34
N SER A 19 5.68 15.73 -9.96
CA SER A 19 4.67 14.68 -9.88
C SER A 19 5.08 13.43 -10.67
N GLY A 20 4.87 12.26 -10.07
CA GLY A 20 5.13 10.97 -10.66
C GLY A 20 4.22 9.89 -10.08
N PRO A 21 4.20 8.69 -10.69
CA PRO A 21 3.44 7.56 -10.17
C PRO A 21 4.01 7.10 -8.82
N ARG A 22 3.12 6.53 -7.99
CA ARG A 22 3.50 5.96 -6.69
C ARG A 22 4.20 4.62 -6.78
N TYR A 23 4.15 3.97 -7.95
CA TYR A 23 4.59 2.59 -8.17
C TYR A 23 4.03 1.61 -7.13
N THR A 24 2.73 1.75 -6.83
CA THR A 24 2.00 0.72 -6.09
C THR A 24 2.01 -0.60 -6.86
N SER A 25 1.98 -0.52 -8.19
CA SER A 25 2.31 -1.60 -9.13
C SER A 25 2.98 -1.00 -10.36
N TYR A 26 3.62 -1.86 -11.15
CA TYR A 26 4.02 -1.56 -12.53
C TYR A 26 3.54 -2.70 -13.43
N PRO A 27 2.77 -2.43 -14.51
CA PRO A 27 2.24 -1.12 -14.90
C PRO A 27 1.27 -0.53 -13.86
N THR A 28 1.01 0.77 -13.94
CA THR A 28 0.10 1.46 -13.02
C THR A 28 -1.37 1.20 -13.37
N ALA A 29 -2.29 1.46 -12.45
CA ALA A 29 -3.75 1.34 -12.69
C ALA A 29 -4.31 2.28 -13.78
N LEU A 30 -3.49 3.20 -14.33
CA LEU A 30 -3.84 3.99 -15.50
C LEU A 30 -3.88 3.16 -16.79
N GLU A 31 -3.16 2.05 -16.82
CA GLU A 31 -3.05 1.17 -18.00
C GLU A 31 -4.09 0.04 -17.97
N PHE A 32 -4.94 -0.03 -16.93
CA PHE A 32 -6.00 -1.04 -16.86
C PHE A 32 -7.10 -0.72 -17.88
N SER A 33 -7.39 -1.67 -18.77
CA SER A 33 -8.45 -1.58 -19.78
C SER A 33 -9.68 -2.38 -19.39
N ALA A 34 -10.86 -1.88 -19.74
CA ALA A 34 -12.12 -2.61 -19.65
C ALA A 34 -12.23 -3.77 -20.66
N ASP A 35 -11.32 -3.85 -21.63
CA ASP A 35 -11.24 -4.97 -22.58
C ASP A 35 -10.69 -6.25 -21.93
N TYR A 36 -10.07 -6.14 -20.76
CA TYR A 36 -9.61 -7.29 -19.99
C TYR A 36 -10.81 -8.05 -19.40
N GLY A 37 -11.13 -9.19 -20.02
CA GLY A 37 -12.30 -9.99 -19.69
C GLY A 37 -12.03 -11.26 -18.87
N ALA A 38 -13.09 -12.05 -18.68
CA ALA A 38 -13.06 -13.27 -17.88
C ALA A 38 -12.08 -14.32 -18.40
N GLU A 39 -11.92 -14.46 -19.73
CA GLU A 39 -10.99 -15.44 -20.30
C GLU A 39 -9.54 -15.14 -19.91
N ALA A 40 -9.11 -13.88 -20.00
CA ALA A 40 -7.77 -13.46 -19.59
C ALA A 40 -7.56 -13.72 -18.08
N PHE A 41 -8.58 -13.46 -17.25
CA PHE A 41 -8.52 -13.78 -15.82
C PHE A 41 -8.34 -15.29 -15.58
N LEU A 42 -9.07 -16.16 -16.28
CA LEU A 42 -8.94 -17.60 -16.13
C LEU A 42 -7.57 -18.11 -16.60
N GLN A 43 -7.06 -17.57 -17.70
CA GLN A 43 -5.69 -17.86 -18.17
C GLN A 43 -4.64 -17.45 -17.12
N ALA A 44 -4.82 -16.30 -16.47
CA ALA A 44 -3.94 -15.83 -15.41
C ALA A 44 -3.95 -16.79 -14.20
N VAL A 45 -5.13 -17.21 -13.73
CA VAL A 45 -5.27 -18.16 -12.61
C VAL A 45 -4.57 -19.49 -12.89
N ALA A 46 -4.66 -19.98 -14.13
CA ALA A 46 -4.06 -21.24 -14.56
C ALA A 46 -2.54 -21.18 -14.77
N ARG A 47 -1.92 -19.99 -14.77
CA ARG A 47 -0.51 -19.82 -15.18
C ARG A 47 0.49 -20.42 -14.19
N TYR A 48 0.27 -20.24 -12.89
CA TYR A 48 1.17 -20.68 -11.82
C TYR A 48 0.40 -21.42 -10.72
N PRO A 49 -0.16 -22.61 -11.01
CA PRO A 49 -1.01 -23.35 -10.08
C PRO A 49 -0.30 -23.73 -8.76
N GLU A 50 1.01 -23.68 -8.70
CA GLU A 50 1.84 -23.99 -7.54
C GLU A 50 2.08 -22.81 -6.59
N ARG A 51 1.82 -21.56 -7.03
CA ARG A 51 2.11 -20.38 -6.20
C ARG A 51 1.22 -20.32 -4.96
N PRO A 52 1.74 -19.87 -3.80
CA PRO A 52 0.90 -19.57 -2.65
C PRO A 52 -0.12 -18.48 -2.99
N LEU A 53 -1.25 -18.51 -2.30
CA LEU A 53 -2.33 -17.54 -2.50
C LEU A 53 -2.36 -16.52 -1.35
N SER A 54 -2.42 -15.25 -1.73
CA SER A 54 -2.74 -14.14 -0.84
C SER A 54 -4.16 -13.66 -1.13
N LEU A 55 -4.94 -13.42 -0.07
CA LEU A 55 -6.30 -12.91 -0.16
C LEU A 55 -6.34 -11.46 0.32
N TYR A 56 -7.01 -10.60 -0.44
CA TYR A 56 -7.39 -9.27 -0.02
C TYR A 56 -8.90 -9.12 -0.05
N VAL A 57 -9.49 -8.63 1.04
CA VAL A 57 -10.91 -8.28 1.08
C VAL A 57 -11.06 -6.78 1.34
N HIS A 58 -11.77 -6.11 0.44
CA HIS A 58 -12.10 -4.70 0.60
C HIS A 58 -13.40 -4.54 1.39
N ILE A 59 -13.36 -3.86 2.54
CA ILE A 59 -14.55 -3.49 3.32
C ILE A 59 -14.74 -1.97 3.22
N PRO A 60 -15.72 -1.47 2.43
CA PRO A 60 -15.75 -0.05 2.06
C PRO A 60 -16.35 0.86 3.14
N PHE A 61 -17.00 0.34 4.17
CA PHE A 61 -17.82 1.16 5.07
C PHE A 61 -17.01 1.91 6.11
N CYS A 62 -17.42 3.14 6.42
CA CYS A 62 -16.89 3.94 7.53
C CYS A 62 -18.03 4.62 8.31
N HIS A 63 -17.88 4.75 9.63
CA HIS A 63 -18.86 5.47 10.47
C HIS A 63 -18.90 6.98 10.20
N LYS A 64 -17.73 7.58 9.92
CA LYS A 64 -17.55 9.03 9.82
C LYS A 64 -16.65 9.42 8.65
N LEU A 65 -16.95 10.56 8.03
CA LEU A 65 -16.20 11.09 6.90
C LEU A 65 -14.95 11.86 7.39
N CYS A 66 -13.78 11.26 7.25
CA CYS A 66 -12.50 11.97 7.39
C CYS A 66 -12.23 12.82 6.14
N TYR A 67 -11.98 14.12 6.31
CA TYR A 67 -11.91 15.05 5.18
C TYR A 67 -10.66 14.86 4.31
N PHE A 68 -9.56 14.32 4.86
CA PHE A 68 -8.34 14.04 4.11
C PHE A 68 -8.44 12.79 3.20
N CYS A 69 -9.39 11.88 3.48
CA CYS A 69 -9.33 10.50 2.99
C CYS A 69 -9.52 10.39 1.48
N GLY A 70 -8.55 9.76 0.81
CA GLY A 70 -8.57 9.42 -0.62
C GLY A 70 -8.88 7.95 -0.93
N CYS A 71 -9.19 7.14 0.07
CA CYS A 71 -9.49 5.71 -0.10
C CYS A 71 -10.83 5.50 -0.83
N ASN A 72 -11.00 4.34 -1.48
CA ASN A 72 -12.34 3.88 -1.88
C ASN A 72 -13.09 3.50 -0.59
N LYS A 73 -14.14 4.25 -0.27
CA LYS A 73 -14.90 4.10 0.96
C LYS A 73 -16.27 4.76 0.86
N ILE A 74 -17.19 4.26 1.67
CA ILE A 74 -18.60 4.66 1.75
C ILE A 74 -18.92 4.99 3.19
N VAL A 75 -19.15 6.27 3.47
CA VAL A 75 -19.53 6.72 4.81
C VAL A 75 -21.03 6.48 4.99
N THR A 76 -21.40 5.67 5.98
CA THR A 76 -22.80 5.39 6.26
C THR A 76 -23.03 4.97 7.72
N ARG A 77 -24.19 5.36 8.26
CA ARG A 77 -24.69 4.92 9.57
C ARG A 77 -25.64 3.73 9.46
N GLN A 78 -25.93 3.28 8.24
CA GLN A 78 -26.87 2.20 7.97
C GLN A 78 -26.16 0.86 8.09
N GLN A 79 -26.07 0.32 9.30
CA GLN A 79 -25.28 -0.88 9.59
C GLN A 79 -25.75 -2.12 8.82
N HIS A 80 -27.06 -2.24 8.50
CA HIS A 80 -27.60 -3.32 7.65
C HIS A 80 -26.97 -3.40 6.25
N LYS A 81 -26.30 -2.32 5.78
CA LYS A 81 -25.57 -2.36 4.50
C LYS A 81 -24.35 -3.26 4.56
N ALA A 82 -23.79 -3.47 5.75
CA ALA A 82 -22.72 -4.44 5.94
C ALA A 82 -23.23 -5.87 5.70
N ASP A 83 -24.43 -6.22 6.18
CA ASP A 83 -25.01 -7.54 5.89
C ASP A 83 -25.27 -7.74 4.40
N GLN A 84 -25.89 -6.75 3.74
CA GLN A 84 -26.09 -6.77 2.28
C GLN A 84 -24.78 -6.93 1.51
N TYR A 85 -23.70 -6.28 1.99
CA TYR A 85 -22.40 -6.41 1.37
C TYR A 85 -21.81 -7.80 1.55
N LEU A 86 -21.94 -8.39 2.75
CA LEU A 86 -21.50 -9.75 3.02
C LEU A 86 -22.31 -10.79 2.25
N ASP A 87 -23.61 -10.56 2.02
CA ASP A 87 -24.44 -11.43 1.17
C ASP A 87 -23.90 -11.46 -0.27
N VAL A 88 -23.50 -10.31 -0.81
CA VAL A 88 -22.91 -10.24 -2.16
C VAL A 88 -21.47 -10.78 -2.18
N LEU A 89 -20.67 -10.49 -1.16
CA LEU A 89 -19.31 -10.98 -1.04
C LEU A 89 -19.27 -12.52 -0.93
N GLU A 90 -20.24 -13.11 -0.23
CA GLU A 90 -20.45 -14.56 -0.18
C GLU A 90 -20.65 -15.14 -1.58
N GLN A 91 -21.48 -14.53 -2.42
CA GLN A 91 -21.65 -14.96 -3.81
C GLN A 91 -20.34 -14.85 -4.58
N GLU A 92 -19.60 -13.74 -4.46
CA GLU A 92 -18.31 -13.61 -5.13
C GLU A 92 -17.31 -14.70 -4.67
N ILE A 93 -17.23 -14.97 -3.37
CA ILE A 93 -16.35 -16.00 -2.80
C ILE A 93 -16.71 -17.38 -3.37
N ILE A 94 -17.99 -17.77 -3.35
CA ILE A 94 -18.46 -19.09 -3.82
C ILE A 94 -18.13 -19.30 -5.31
N HIS A 95 -18.18 -18.25 -6.13
CA HIS A 95 -17.87 -18.36 -7.56
C HIS A 95 -16.36 -18.28 -7.86
N ARG A 96 -15.59 -17.51 -7.08
CA ARG A 96 -14.14 -17.34 -7.29
C ARG A 96 -13.31 -18.45 -6.68
N ALA A 97 -13.63 -18.87 -5.45
CA ALA A 97 -12.80 -19.81 -4.69
C ALA A 97 -12.54 -21.16 -5.40
N PRO A 98 -13.52 -21.77 -6.12
CA PRO A 98 -13.27 -23.03 -6.83
C PRO A 98 -12.14 -22.95 -7.88
N LEU A 99 -11.86 -21.76 -8.42
CA LEU A 99 -10.76 -21.54 -9.37
C LEU A 99 -9.38 -21.69 -8.72
N PHE A 100 -9.33 -21.61 -7.39
CA PHE A 100 -8.11 -21.72 -6.58
C PHE A 100 -8.11 -23.01 -5.74
N ALA A 101 -8.97 -23.98 -6.05
CA ALA A 101 -8.92 -25.29 -5.43
C ALA A 101 -7.52 -25.91 -5.61
N GLY A 102 -6.91 -26.36 -4.51
CA GLY A 102 -5.54 -26.89 -4.49
C GLY A 102 -4.44 -25.85 -4.22
N ARG A 103 -4.79 -24.56 -4.09
CA ARG A 103 -3.87 -23.54 -3.58
C ARG A 103 -3.94 -23.47 -2.06
N HIS A 104 -2.84 -23.08 -1.44
CA HIS A 104 -2.78 -22.79 0.00
C HIS A 104 -2.68 -21.28 0.25
N VAL A 105 -3.53 -20.76 1.14
CA VAL A 105 -3.54 -19.36 1.53
C VAL A 105 -2.48 -19.10 2.59
N SER A 106 -1.48 -18.31 2.24
CA SER A 106 -0.39 -17.91 3.14
C SER A 106 -0.59 -16.51 3.74
N GLN A 107 -1.50 -15.70 3.17
CA GLN A 107 -1.78 -14.35 3.64
C GLN A 107 -3.25 -13.97 3.43
N LEU A 108 -3.86 -13.29 4.40
CA LEU A 108 -5.15 -12.61 4.30
C LEU A 108 -5.01 -11.19 4.84
N HIS A 109 -5.53 -10.21 4.10
CA HIS A 109 -5.63 -8.83 4.55
C HIS A 109 -7.01 -8.25 4.31
N TRP A 110 -7.61 -7.69 5.36
CA TRP A 110 -8.81 -6.87 5.24
C TRP A 110 -8.45 -5.40 5.35
N GLY A 111 -8.77 -4.63 4.30
CA GLY A 111 -8.54 -3.19 4.27
C GLY A 111 -9.70 -2.43 3.63
N GLY A 112 -9.50 -1.14 3.36
CA GLY A 112 -10.40 -0.34 2.53
C GLY A 112 -10.91 0.92 3.20
N GLY A 113 -12.18 0.91 3.61
CA GLY A 113 -12.76 1.94 4.44
C GLY A 113 -12.41 1.70 5.91
N THR A 114 -13.17 0.84 6.57
CA THR A 114 -12.95 0.45 7.96
C THR A 114 -13.44 -1.00 8.13
N PRO A 115 -12.56 -2.00 8.04
CA PRO A 115 -12.92 -3.40 8.28
C PRO A 115 -13.64 -3.63 9.61
N THR A 116 -13.21 -2.94 10.68
CA THR A 116 -13.87 -2.98 12.00
C THR A 116 -15.19 -2.22 12.08
N TYR A 117 -15.74 -1.75 10.95
CA TYR A 117 -17.16 -1.39 10.85
C TYR A 117 -18.05 -2.61 11.01
N LEU A 118 -17.55 -3.79 10.60
CA LEU A 118 -18.21 -5.06 10.81
C LEU A 118 -18.30 -5.34 12.30
N ASN A 119 -19.48 -5.70 12.78
CA ASN A 119 -19.65 -6.18 14.15
C ASN A 119 -19.07 -7.61 14.29
N LYS A 120 -18.96 -8.12 15.52
CA LYS A 120 -18.39 -9.45 15.79
C LYS A 120 -19.04 -10.57 14.97
N ALA A 121 -20.38 -10.63 14.92
CA ALA A 121 -21.08 -11.66 14.15
C ALA A 121 -20.76 -11.58 12.64
N GLN A 122 -20.61 -10.37 12.10
CA GLN A 122 -20.22 -10.13 10.72
C GLN A 122 -18.76 -10.51 10.44
N ILE A 123 -17.86 -10.25 11.38
CA ILE A 123 -16.46 -10.68 11.32
C ILE A 123 -16.39 -12.21 11.27
N SER A 124 -17.04 -12.91 12.22
CA SER A 124 -17.10 -14.37 12.23
C SER A 124 -17.71 -14.94 10.96
N ARG A 125 -18.80 -14.33 10.46
CA ARG A 125 -19.45 -14.75 9.21
C ARG A 125 -18.45 -14.72 8.05
N LEU A 126 -17.74 -13.61 7.86
CA LEU A 126 -16.80 -13.49 6.75
C LEU A 126 -15.59 -14.41 6.90
N MET A 127 -15.02 -14.54 8.11
CA MET A 127 -13.92 -15.47 8.34
C MET A 127 -14.32 -16.93 8.10
N THR A 128 -15.53 -17.32 8.53
CA THR A 128 -16.09 -18.64 8.26
C THR A 128 -16.21 -18.89 6.76
N LEU A 129 -16.81 -17.95 6.02
CA LEU A 129 -16.92 -18.04 4.56
C LEU A 129 -15.57 -18.22 3.86
N LEU A 130 -14.55 -17.46 4.28
CA LEU A 130 -13.20 -17.59 3.72
C LEU A 130 -12.57 -18.95 4.05
N ARG A 131 -12.68 -19.42 5.29
CA ARG A 131 -12.11 -20.72 5.72
C ARG A 131 -12.81 -21.93 5.12
N ASP A 132 -14.11 -21.83 4.87
CA ASP A 132 -14.89 -22.91 4.26
C ASP A 132 -14.60 -23.05 2.75
N ASN A 133 -14.13 -21.98 2.10
CA ASN A 133 -13.93 -21.94 0.65
C ASN A 133 -12.46 -21.93 0.21
N PHE A 134 -11.52 -21.57 1.08
CA PHE A 134 -10.08 -21.57 0.81
C PHE A 134 -9.32 -22.37 1.85
N ASP A 135 -8.26 -23.06 1.42
CA ASP A 135 -7.39 -23.82 2.32
C ASP A 135 -6.31 -22.91 2.92
N PHE A 136 -6.40 -22.62 4.22
CA PHE A 136 -5.47 -21.74 4.93
C PHE A 136 -4.31 -22.51 5.55
N ASN A 137 -3.10 -22.01 5.35
CA ASN A 137 -1.95 -22.44 6.13
C ASN A 137 -2.17 -22.12 7.61
N ALA A 138 -1.72 -23.02 8.50
CA ALA A 138 -1.84 -22.85 9.94
C ALA A 138 -1.10 -21.60 10.47
N ASP A 139 -0.02 -21.22 9.78
CA ASP A 139 0.83 -20.06 10.06
C ASP A 139 0.57 -18.87 9.14
N ALA A 140 -0.58 -18.84 8.44
CA ALA A 140 -0.93 -17.75 7.54
C ALA A 140 -0.88 -16.38 8.26
N GLU A 141 -0.37 -15.37 7.55
CA GLU A 141 -0.43 -13.99 8.00
C GLU A 141 -1.85 -13.46 7.83
N ILE A 142 -2.55 -13.16 8.92
CA ILE A 142 -3.95 -12.71 8.88
C ILE A 142 -4.04 -11.33 9.54
N SER A 143 -4.31 -10.32 8.70
CA SER A 143 -4.17 -8.91 9.05
C SER A 143 -5.42 -8.09 8.76
N ILE A 144 -5.63 -7.03 9.54
CA ILE A 144 -6.80 -6.15 9.44
C ILE A 144 -6.47 -4.69 9.73
N GLU A 145 -7.08 -3.77 9.00
CA GLU A 145 -7.07 -2.34 9.32
C GLU A 145 -8.15 -1.97 10.37
N VAL A 146 -7.80 -1.11 11.32
CA VAL A 146 -8.64 -0.71 12.46
C VAL A 146 -8.76 0.81 12.54
N ASP A 147 -10.00 1.30 12.59
CA ASP A 147 -10.29 2.67 13.04
C ASP A 147 -10.46 2.64 14.56
N PRO A 148 -9.65 3.36 15.36
CA PRO A 148 -9.72 3.33 16.82
C PRO A 148 -10.89 4.16 17.38
N ARG A 149 -12.02 4.20 16.67
CA ARG A 149 -13.21 4.99 17.00
C ARG A 149 -14.44 4.10 16.84
N GLU A 150 -15.41 4.28 17.73
CA GLU A 150 -16.66 3.50 17.71
C GLU A 150 -16.42 1.97 17.73
N ILE A 151 -15.37 1.53 18.42
CA ILE A 151 -14.97 0.14 18.61
C ILE A 151 -14.76 -0.12 20.11
N GLU A 152 -15.11 -1.31 20.60
CA GLU A 152 -14.83 -1.75 21.96
C GLU A 152 -13.54 -2.58 22.01
N LEU A 153 -12.81 -2.55 23.13
CA LEU A 153 -11.53 -3.27 23.27
C LEU A 153 -11.68 -4.78 23.02
N ASP A 154 -12.81 -5.36 23.41
CA ASP A 154 -13.08 -6.79 23.31
C ASP A 154 -13.34 -7.26 21.86
N VAL A 155 -13.37 -6.34 20.88
CA VAL A 155 -13.33 -6.66 19.45
C VAL A 155 -11.95 -7.20 19.08
N LEU A 156 -10.87 -6.73 19.72
CA LEU A 156 -9.53 -7.27 19.47
C LEU A 156 -9.39 -8.72 19.94
N ASP A 157 -9.99 -9.05 21.08
CA ASP A 157 -10.08 -10.42 21.59
C ASP A 157 -10.81 -11.32 20.61
N HIS A 158 -11.92 -10.83 20.07
CA HIS A 158 -12.69 -11.55 19.06
C HIS A 158 -11.89 -11.75 17.77
N LEU A 159 -11.23 -10.70 17.25
CA LEU A 159 -10.34 -10.80 16.09
C LEU A 159 -9.22 -11.83 16.32
N ARG A 160 -8.61 -11.85 17.51
CA ARG A 160 -7.57 -12.83 17.83
C ARG A 160 -8.13 -14.25 17.81
N ALA A 161 -9.33 -14.47 18.34
CA ALA A 161 -10.01 -15.76 18.33
C ALA A 161 -10.37 -16.24 16.91
N GLU A 162 -10.67 -15.32 15.99
CA GLU A 162 -10.91 -15.61 14.57
C GLU A 162 -9.60 -15.88 13.78
N GLY A 163 -8.45 -15.70 14.43
CA GLY A 163 -7.13 -16.03 13.88
C GLY A 163 -6.33 -14.84 13.35
N PHE A 164 -6.83 -13.60 13.46
CA PHE A 164 -6.03 -12.42 13.14
C PHE A 164 -4.80 -12.36 14.05
N ASN A 165 -3.63 -12.06 13.48
CA ASN A 165 -2.34 -12.02 14.17
C ASN A 165 -1.56 -10.73 13.91
N ARG A 166 -2.03 -9.87 12.99
CA ARG A 166 -1.50 -8.52 12.74
C ARG A 166 -2.63 -7.50 12.62
N LEU A 167 -2.32 -6.25 12.93
CA LEU A 167 -3.25 -5.14 12.69
C LEU A 167 -2.53 -3.86 12.28
N SER A 168 -3.23 -3.02 11.52
CA SER A 168 -2.83 -1.65 11.19
C SER A 168 -3.87 -0.68 11.74
N MET A 169 -3.46 0.36 12.45
CA MET A 169 -4.39 1.30 13.09
C MET A 169 -4.22 2.72 12.56
N GLY A 170 -5.33 3.31 12.11
CA GLY A 170 -5.32 4.68 11.62
C GLY A 170 -5.31 5.72 12.74
N VAL A 171 -4.15 6.30 13.08
CA VAL A 171 -4.05 7.41 14.05
C VAL A 171 -4.06 8.77 13.35
N GLN A 172 -3.30 8.92 12.29
CA GLN A 172 -3.06 10.11 11.47
C GLN A 172 -2.34 11.25 12.20
N ASP A 173 -2.88 11.71 13.33
CA ASP A 173 -2.31 12.77 14.18
C ASP A 173 -2.93 12.74 15.60
N PHE A 174 -2.15 13.04 16.64
CA PHE A 174 -2.62 13.23 18.01
C PHE A 174 -3.09 14.67 18.30
N ASN A 175 -2.69 15.64 17.46
CA ASN A 175 -3.06 17.04 17.63
C ASN A 175 -4.58 17.25 17.48
N LYS A 176 -5.23 17.76 18.53
CA LYS A 176 -6.69 17.94 18.58
C LYS A 176 -7.22 18.99 17.61
N GLU A 177 -6.45 20.03 17.28
CA GLU A 177 -6.86 21.02 16.28
C GLU A 177 -6.87 20.40 14.89
N VAL A 178 -5.81 19.67 14.54
CA VAL A 178 -5.71 18.93 13.27
C VAL A 178 -6.87 17.94 13.15
N GLN A 179 -7.11 17.14 14.19
CA GLN A 179 -8.21 16.18 14.25
C GLN A 179 -9.58 16.82 13.98
N ARG A 180 -9.86 17.97 14.60
CA ARG A 180 -11.11 18.71 14.39
C ARG A 180 -11.24 19.19 12.95
N LEU A 181 -10.17 19.77 12.38
CA LEU A 181 -10.16 20.31 11.02
C LEU A 181 -10.33 19.23 9.95
N VAL A 182 -9.96 18.00 10.24
CA VAL A 182 -10.14 16.86 9.32
C VAL A 182 -11.30 15.93 9.70
N ASN A 183 -12.10 16.29 10.70
CA ASN A 183 -13.23 15.53 11.21
C ASN A 183 -12.87 14.10 11.66
N ARG A 184 -11.72 13.96 12.32
CA ARG A 184 -11.20 12.72 12.92
C ARG A 184 -10.83 12.92 14.40
N GLU A 185 -11.71 13.55 15.17
CA GLU A 185 -11.57 13.59 16.62
C GLU A 185 -11.66 12.17 17.19
N GLN A 186 -10.70 11.85 18.05
CA GLN A 186 -10.48 10.52 18.63
C GLN A 186 -9.88 10.67 20.01
N ASP A 187 -10.16 9.70 20.88
CA ASP A 187 -9.63 9.65 22.23
C ASP A 187 -8.22 9.06 22.21
N GLU A 188 -7.27 9.78 22.79
CA GLU A 188 -5.88 9.34 22.83
C GLU A 188 -5.67 8.22 23.85
N GLU A 189 -6.27 8.31 25.03
CA GLU A 189 -6.17 7.27 26.05
C GLU A 189 -6.75 5.95 25.54
N PHE A 190 -7.83 6.03 24.75
CA PHE A 190 -8.42 4.87 24.11
C PHE A 190 -7.51 4.25 23.04
N ILE A 191 -6.81 5.04 22.23
CA ILE A 191 -5.81 4.54 21.27
C ILE A 191 -4.70 3.77 22.00
N PHE A 192 -4.20 4.33 23.11
CA PHE A 192 -3.20 3.66 23.95
C PHE A 192 -3.74 2.34 24.52
N ALA A 193 -4.97 2.34 25.04
CA ALA A 193 -5.61 1.13 25.55
C ALA A 193 -5.75 0.06 24.46
N LEU A 194 -6.13 0.44 23.23
CA LEU A 194 -6.34 -0.48 22.12
C LEU A 194 -5.02 -1.13 21.65
N ILE A 195 -3.95 -0.35 21.48
CA ILE A 195 -2.62 -0.86 21.12
C ILE A 195 -2.03 -1.73 22.23
N ASN A 196 -2.17 -1.32 23.49
CA ASN A 196 -1.69 -2.12 24.62
C ASN A 196 -2.45 -3.44 24.73
N ARG A 197 -3.78 -3.42 24.55
CA ARG A 197 -4.60 -4.64 24.52
C ARG A 197 -4.18 -5.56 23.39
N ALA A 198 -3.96 -5.04 22.18
CA ALA A 198 -3.46 -5.83 21.05
C ALA A 198 -2.15 -6.55 21.39
N ARG A 199 -1.20 -5.83 22.00
CA ARG A 199 0.09 -6.39 22.46
C ARG A 199 -0.10 -7.47 23.52
N GLU A 200 -0.96 -7.24 24.52
CA GLU A 200 -1.24 -8.20 25.62
C GLU A 200 -1.80 -9.53 25.12
N ILE A 201 -2.65 -9.51 24.08
CA ILE A 201 -3.27 -10.71 23.51
C ILE A 201 -2.47 -11.33 22.35
N GLY A 202 -1.24 -10.84 22.14
CA GLY A 202 -0.28 -11.45 21.23
C GLY A 202 -0.45 -11.08 19.75
N PHE A 203 -1.02 -9.91 19.43
CA PHE A 203 -0.77 -9.31 18.11
C PHE A 203 0.71 -8.91 18.02
N THR A 204 1.26 -9.05 16.83
CA THR A 204 2.63 -8.63 16.50
C THR A 204 2.62 -7.80 15.23
N SER A 205 3.74 -7.11 14.95
CA SER A 205 3.86 -6.27 13.75
C SER A 205 2.76 -5.21 13.65
N THR A 206 2.34 -4.67 14.80
CA THR A 206 1.29 -3.66 14.89
C THR A 206 1.76 -2.37 14.22
N ASN A 207 1.10 -2.00 13.12
CA ASN A 207 1.37 -0.75 12.41
C ASN A 207 0.44 0.36 12.91
N ILE A 208 0.95 1.60 12.94
CA ILE A 208 0.09 2.79 12.98
C ILE A 208 0.31 3.66 11.75
N ASP A 209 -0.77 4.24 11.25
CA ASP A 209 -0.71 5.20 10.15
C ASP A 209 -0.68 6.62 10.70
N LEU A 210 0.23 7.44 10.18
CA LEU A 210 0.35 8.87 10.41
C LEU A 210 0.27 9.61 9.08
N ILE A 211 -0.18 10.87 9.09
CA ILE A 211 -0.18 11.72 7.90
C ILE A 211 0.47 13.04 8.24
N TYR A 212 1.50 13.42 7.48
CA TYR A 212 2.04 14.77 7.50
C TYR A 212 1.53 15.58 6.30
N GLY A 213 1.43 16.90 6.47
CA GLY A 213 0.83 17.80 5.49
C GLY A 213 -0.65 18.12 5.71
N LEU A 214 -1.25 17.70 6.83
CA LEU A 214 -2.63 18.03 7.21
C LEU A 214 -2.77 19.50 7.66
N PRO A 215 -3.98 20.08 7.64
CA PRO A 215 -4.17 21.48 8.00
C PRO A 215 -3.71 21.78 9.44
N LYS A 216 -3.05 22.93 9.62
CA LYS A 216 -2.45 23.43 10.88
C LYS A 216 -1.26 22.64 11.43
N GLN A 217 -0.76 21.62 10.72
CA GLN A 217 0.50 21.01 11.10
C GLN A 217 1.68 21.96 10.89
N THR A 218 2.61 21.96 11.84
CA THR A 218 3.93 22.58 11.77
C THR A 218 4.99 21.55 12.19
N PRO A 219 6.29 21.80 11.95
CA PRO A 219 7.38 20.95 12.47
C PRO A 219 7.22 20.69 13.96
N GLU A 220 6.99 21.74 14.75
CA GLU A 220 6.85 21.65 16.20
C GLU A 220 5.63 20.83 16.63
N SER A 221 4.49 21.02 15.94
CA SER A 221 3.27 20.28 16.28
C SER A 221 3.41 18.79 15.94
N PHE A 222 4.08 18.46 14.85
CA PHE A 222 4.26 17.08 14.42
C PHE A 222 5.33 16.37 15.27
N ALA A 223 6.40 17.07 15.67
CA ALA A 223 7.37 16.56 16.63
C ALA A 223 6.71 16.20 17.98
N PHE A 224 5.73 16.99 18.44
CA PHE A 224 4.92 16.62 19.61
C PHE A 224 4.12 15.33 19.37
N THR A 225 3.49 15.17 18.20
CA THR A 225 2.81 13.93 17.82
C THR A 225 3.77 12.74 17.82
N LEU A 226 4.98 12.87 17.30
CA LEU A 226 6.00 11.82 17.31
C LEU A 226 6.45 11.44 18.72
N LYS A 227 6.50 12.39 19.65
CA LYS A 227 6.75 12.08 21.06
C LYS A 227 5.67 11.15 21.63
N ARG A 228 4.39 11.43 21.36
CA ARG A 228 3.27 10.56 21.79
C ARG A 228 3.33 9.19 21.12
N VAL A 229 3.71 9.14 19.86
CA VAL A 229 3.93 7.89 19.12
C VAL A 229 5.06 7.04 19.74
N ALA A 230 6.16 7.67 20.14
CA ALA A 230 7.24 6.97 20.83
C ALA A 230 6.79 6.38 22.18
N GLU A 231 5.93 7.08 22.91
CA GLU A 231 5.31 6.57 24.14
C GLU A 231 4.34 5.40 23.88
N LEU A 232 3.59 5.45 22.77
CA LEU A 232 2.69 4.37 22.33
C LEU A 232 3.45 3.09 21.94
N ASN A 233 4.66 3.27 21.40
CA ASN A 233 5.60 2.21 21.04
C ASN A 233 5.02 1.13 20.09
N PRO A 234 4.55 1.51 18.88
CA PRO A 234 4.11 0.54 17.86
C PRO A 234 5.29 -0.29 17.32
N ASP A 235 5.01 -1.39 16.63
CA ASP A 235 6.07 -2.19 16.00
C ASP A 235 6.50 -1.58 14.65
N ARG A 236 5.53 -1.00 13.92
CA ARG A 236 5.69 -0.39 12.60
C ARG A 236 4.98 0.95 12.52
N LEU A 237 5.43 1.80 11.61
CA LEU A 237 4.77 3.06 11.28
C LEU A 237 4.71 3.26 9.77
N SER A 238 3.59 3.78 9.31
CA SER A 238 3.43 4.31 7.96
C SER A 238 3.15 5.81 8.04
N VAL A 239 4.08 6.65 7.61
CA VAL A 239 3.98 8.12 7.69
C VAL A 239 3.77 8.70 6.30
N PHE A 240 2.50 8.86 5.92
CA PHE A 240 2.11 9.26 4.58
C PHE A 240 2.19 10.77 4.36
N ASN A 241 2.66 11.15 3.17
CA ASN A 241 2.49 12.51 2.66
C ASN A 241 1.02 12.75 2.27
N TYR A 242 0.37 13.77 2.82
CA TYR A 242 -0.99 14.14 2.45
C TYR A 242 -1.09 14.53 0.97
N ALA A 243 -1.91 13.79 0.23
CA ALA A 243 -2.25 14.08 -1.16
C ALA A 243 -3.57 14.86 -1.24
N HIS A 244 -3.45 16.15 -1.56
CA HIS A 244 -4.60 17.05 -1.69
C HIS A 244 -5.04 17.17 -3.15
N LEU A 245 -6.15 16.51 -3.50
CA LEU A 245 -6.78 16.50 -4.82
C LEU A 245 -8.31 16.68 -4.66
N PRO A 246 -8.79 17.86 -4.20
CA PRO A 246 -10.21 18.10 -3.90
C PRO A 246 -11.14 18.07 -5.12
N THR A 247 -10.58 18.09 -6.33
CA THR A 247 -11.30 17.84 -7.59
C THR A 247 -11.76 16.39 -7.68
N LEU A 248 -10.93 15.44 -7.24
CA LEU A 248 -11.22 14.00 -7.21
C LEU A 248 -11.90 13.58 -5.90
N PHE A 249 -11.45 14.12 -4.77
CA PHE A 249 -11.93 13.75 -3.44
C PHE A 249 -12.75 14.88 -2.81
N ALA A 250 -14.07 14.88 -3.06
CA ALA A 250 -14.95 15.98 -2.68
C ALA A 250 -14.89 16.38 -1.19
N ALA A 251 -14.61 15.43 -0.29
CA ALA A 251 -14.49 15.69 1.15
C ALA A 251 -13.32 16.65 1.48
N GLN A 252 -12.24 16.61 0.69
CA GLN A 252 -11.07 17.46 0.89
C GLN A 252 -11.38 18.95 0.65
N ARG A 253 -12.48 19.29 -0.03
CA ARG A 253 -12.95 20.69 -0.17
C ARG A 253 -13.34 21.34 1.16
N LYS A 254 -13.53 20.54 2.22
CA LYS A 254 -13.78 21.02 3.58
C LYS A 254 -12.50 21.42 4.33
N ILE A 255 -11.33 21.05 3.80
CA ILE A 255 -10.02 21.50 4.29
C ILE A 255 -9.70 22.80 3.54
N LYS A 256 -9.22 23.81 4.27
CA LYS A 256 -8.81 25.09 3.67
C LYS A 256 -7.36 24.98 3.20
N ASP A 257 -7.10 25.29 1.93
CA ASP A 257 -5.75 25.30 1.35
C ASP A 257 -4.79 26.19 2.14
N ALA A 258 -5.27 27.34 2.64
CA ALA A 258 -4.49 28.28 3.43
C ALA A 258 -4.05 27.74 4.80
N ASP A 259 -4.67 26.65 5.28
CA ASP A 259 -4.27 25.99 6.52
C ASP A 259 -3.24 24.88 6.29
N LEU A 260 -2.98 24.50 5.03
CA LEU A 260 -1.97 23.48 4.72
C LEU A 260 -0.56 24.02 4.97
N PRO A 261 0.36 23.21 5.52
CA PRO A 261 1.75 23.62 5.69
C PRO A 261 2.38 23.94 4.34
N SER A 262 3.26 24.94 4.35
CA SER A 262 4.07 25.28 3.19
C SER A 262 4.94 24.09 2.74
N PRO A 263 5.40 24.06 1.49
CA PRO A 263 6.32 23.00 1.02
C PRO A 263 7.55 22.84 1.91
N GLN A 264 8.13 23.95 2.41
CA GLN A 264 9.28 23.91 3.31
C GLN A 264 8.92 23.24 4.64
N GLN A 265 7.82 23.63 5.28
CA GLN A 265 7.38 23.00 6.52
C GLN A 265 7.14 21.49 6.37
N LYS A 266 6.61 21.04 5.22
CA LYS A 266 6.44 19.60 4.96
C LYS A 266 7.77 18.86 4.85
N LEU A 267 8.80 19.50 4.29
CA LEU A 267 10.15 18.94 4.22
C LEU A 267 10.79 18.88 5.60
N ASP A 268 10.66 19.95 6.39
CA ASP A 268 11.17 20.00 7.77
C ASP A 268 10.50 18.90 8.63
N ILE A 269 9.17 18.76 8.55
CA ILE A 269 8.43 17.67 9.21
C ILE A 269 8.98 16.29 8.80
N LEU A 270 9.21 16.05 7.51
CA LEU A 270 9.72 14.77 7.03
C LEU A 270 11.12 14.48 7.55
N GLN A 271 12.03 15.47 7.51
CA GLN A 271 13.40 15.33 8.00
C GLN A 271 13.43 15.03 9.50
N GLU A 272 12.67 15.79 10.29
CA GLU A 272 12.53 15.59 11.73
C GLU A 272 11.90 14.23 12.05
N THR A 273 10.91 13.80 11.27
CA THR A 273 10.29 12.47 11.41
C THR A 273 11.30 11.36 11.24
N ILE A 274 12.07 11.38 10.14
CA ILE A 274 13.09 10.36 9.86
C ILE A 274 14.11 10.32 11.00
N SER A 275 14.59 11.50 11.43
CA SER A 275 15.59 11.60 12.49
C SER A 275 15.06 11.08 13.82
N SER A 276 13.89 11.55 14.26
CA SER A 276 13.26 11.17 15.52
C SER A 276 12.88 9.68 15.58
N LEU A 277 12.34 9.11 14.50
CA LEU A 277 12.04 7.67 14.45
C LEU A 277 13.32 6.83 14.43
N THR A 278 14.38 7.30 13.78
CA THR A 278 15.68 6.61 13.82
C THR A 278 16.28 6.63 15.23
N GLU A 279 16.24 7.77 15.91
CA GLU A 279 16.72 7.92 17.30
C GLU A 279 15.93 7.05 18.30
N THR A 280 14.65 6.82 18.03
CA THR A 280 13.78 5.93 18.84
C THR A 280 13.86 4.46 18.43
N GLY A 281 14.76 4.12 17.50
CA GLY A 281 15.11 2.75 17.16
C GLY A 281 14.24 2.12 16.08
N TYR A 282 13.72 2.91 15.14
CA TYR A 282 13.09 2.40 13.91
C TYR A 282 14.03 2.58 12.72
N GLN A 283 14.10 1.57 11.86
CA GLN A 283 14.74 1.64 10.55
C GLN A 283 13.74 2.22 9.54
N PHE A 284 14.17 3.22 8.75
CA PHE A 284 13.44 3.61 7.55
C PHE A 284 13.57 2.51 6.50
N ILE A 285 12.48 1.78 6.30
CA ILE A 285 12.42 0.72 5.30
C ILE A 285 12.40 1.37 3.92
N GLY A 286 11.55 2.36 3.69
CA GLY A 286 11.53 3.07 2.42
C GLY A 286 10.16 3.67 2.12
N MET A 287 10.13 4.65 1.22
CA MET A 287 8.95 5.46 0.92
C MET A 287 8.36 6.09 2.18
N ASP A 288 7.37 5.43 2.78
CA ASP A 288 6.57 5.96 3.87
C ASP A 288 6.64 5.03 5.10
N HIS A 289 7.41 3.92 5.07
CA HIS A 289 7.39 2.88 6.11
C HIS A 289 8.64 2.85 6.99
N PHE A 290 8.39 2.63 8.29
CA PHE A 290 9.38 2.44 9.35
C PHE A 290 9.05 1.16 10.11
N ALA A 291 10.06 0.39 10.47
CA ALA A 291 9.92 -0.83 11.27
C ALA A 291 11.13 -1.01 12.19
N ARG A 292 11.02 -1.84 13.23
CA ARG A 292 12.16 -2.16 14.09
C ARG A 292 13.28 -2.85 13.28
N PRO A 293 14.57 -2.68 13.63
CA PRO A 293 15.68 -3.33 12.92
C PRO A 293 15.59 -4.87 12.86
N ASP A 294 14.99 -5.50 13.88
CA ASP A 294 14.73 -6.94 13.99
C ASP A 294 13.36 -7.36 13.43
N ASP A 295 12.58 -6.42 12.88
CA ASP A 295 11.37 -6.72 12.14
C ASP A 295 11.72 -7.51 10.86
N GLU A 296 10.86 -8.48 10.52
CA GLU A 296 10.99 -9.30 9.32
C GLU A 296 11.16 -8.49 8.01
N LEU A 297 10.56 -7.30 7.90
CA LEU A 297 10.71 -6.43 6.71
C LEU A 297 12.12 -5.85 6.64
N ALA A 298 12.67 -5.46 7.80
CA ALA A 298 14.02 -4.92 7.90
C ALA A 298 15.07 -6.02 7.63
N ILE A 299 14.83 -7.24 8.12
CA ILE A 299 15.66 -8.42 7.85
C ILE A 299 15.64 -8.74 6.35
N ALA A 300 14.45 -8.92 5.76
CA ALA A 300 14.30 -9.23 4.34
C ALA A 300 14.95 -8.16 3.44
N GLN A 301 14.84 -6.87 3.81
CA GLN A 301 15.49 -5.80 3.06
C GLN A 301 17.01 -5.92 3.06
N ARG A 302 17.64 -6.22 4.21
CA ARG A 302 19.10 -6.39 4.30
C ARG A 302 19.57 -7.62 3.52
N GLU A 303 18.77 -8.67 3.52
CA GLU A 303 19.02 -9.89 2.73
C GLU A 303 18.76 -9.68 1.23
N GLY A 304 18.04 -8.61 0.85
CA GLY A 304 17.72 -8.28 -0.54
C GLY A 304 16.53 -9.03 -1.12
N VAL A 305 15.66 -9.55 -0.25
CA VAL A 305 14.47 -10.33 -0.59
C VAL A 305 13.19 -9.67 -0.07
N LEU A 306 13.20 -8.36 0.19
CA LEU A 306 11.98 -7.63 0.51
C LEU A 306 11.10 -7.53 -0.74
N HIS A 307 9.80 -7.76 -0.57
CA HIS A 307 8.81 -7.67 -1.63
C HIS A 307 7.78 -6.58 -1.34
N ARG A 308 6.90 -6.33 -2.32
CA ARG A 308 5.82 -5.36 -2.23
C ARG A 308 4.60 -5.79 -3.04
N ASN A 309 3.42 -5.56 -2.47
CA ASN A 309 2.12 -5.72 -3.12
C ASN A 309 1.31 -4.40 -2.99
N PHE A 310 0.01 -4.44 -3.32
CA PHE A 310 -0.85 -3.25 -3.26
C PHE A 310 -1.07 -2.73 -1.83
N GLN A 311 -0.95 -3.58 -0.82
CA GLN A 311 -1.13 -3.23 0.60
C GLN A 311 0.14 -2.60 1.18
N GLY A 312 1.33 -3.05 0.75
CA GLY A 312 2.59 -2.50 1.25
C GLY A 312 3.76 -3.44 1.04
N TYR A 313 4.80 -3.24 1.86
CA TYR A 313 5.92 -4.16 1.91
C TYR A 313 5.51 -5.48 2.57
N THR A 314 6.09 -6.58 2.10
CA THR A 314 5.84 -7.93 2.61
C THR A 314 7.07 -8.80 2.40
N THR A 315 7.21 -9.83 3.22
CA THR A 315 8.20 -10.91 3.06
C THR A 315 7.73 -11.97 2.06
N GLN A 316 6.44 -12.00 1.72
CA GLN A 316 5.85 -13.03 0.87
C GLN A 316 5.91 -12.65 -0.62
N GLY A 317 7.07 -12.91 -1.22
CA GLY A 317 7.28 -12.85 -2.67
C GLY A 317 6.53 -13.96 -3.43
N ASP A 318 6.40 -13.78 -4.75
CA ASP A 318 5.86 -14.77 -5.70
C ASP A 318 4.53 -15.43 -5.29
N THR A 319 3.68 -14.67 -4.63
CA THR A 319 2.29 -15.05 -4.33
C THR A 319 1.35 -14.50 -5.39
N ASP A 320 0.33 -15.28 -5.75
CA ASP A 320 -0.82 -14.72 -6.47
C ASP A 320 -1.74 -14.05 -5.44
N LEU A 321 -2.16 -12.82 -5.70
CA LEU A 321 -3.09 -12.05 -4.86
C LEU A 321 -4.49 -12.07 -5.48
N LEU A 322 -5.47 -12.68 -4.81
CA LEU A 322 -6.89 -12.54 -5.15
C LEU A 322 -7.51 -11.41 -4.32
N GLY A 323 -7.97 -10.37 -5.00
CA GLY A 323 -8.76 -9.29 -4.42
C GLY A 323 -10.26 -9.53 -4.57
N MET A 324 -11.01 -9.47 -3.47
CA MET A 324 -12.46 -9.61 -3.41
C MET A 324 -13.10 -8.37 -2.79
N GLY A 325 -14.35 -8.09 -3.17
CA GLY A 325 -15.06 -6.89 -2.78
C GLY A 325 -14.92 -5.73 -3.76
N VAL A 326 -15.68 -4.66 -3.50
CA VAL A 326 -15.72 -3.47 -4.34
C VAL A 326 -14.33 -2.85 -4.45
N SER A 327 -13.93 -2.49 -5.68
CA SER A 327 -12.64 -1.88 -6.04
C SER A 327 -11.37 -2.72 -5.82
N ALA A 328 -11.48 -3.92 -5.26
CA ALA A 328 -10.36 -4.80 -4.97
C ALA A 328 -9.55 -5.11 -6.23
N ILE A 329 -8.23 -5.22 -6.07
CA ILE A 329 -7.28 -5.52 -7.15
C ILE A 329 -6.65 -6.88 -6.87
N SER A 330 -6.64 -7.72 -7.89
CA SER A 330 -5.92 -8.99 -7.94
C SER A 330 -4.62 -8.84 -8.72
N MET A 331 -3.58 -9.57 -8.31
CA MET A 331 -2.32 -9.74 -9.02
C MET A 331 -2.06 -11.23 -9.20
N ILE A 332 -2.36 -11.78 -10.36
CA ILE A 332 -2.38 -13.24 -10.57
C ILE A 332 -1.71 -13.53 -11.90
N GLY A 333 -0.77 -14.48 -11.94
CA GLY A 333 -0.29 -14.99 -13.23
C GLY A 333 0.26 -13.93 -14.19
N ASP A 334 1.01 -12.94 -13.69
CA ASP A 334 1.49 -11.79 -14.47
C ASP A 334 0.36 -10.93 -15.08
N ASN A 335 -0.78 -10.85 -14.41
CA ASN A 335 -1.90 -10.00 -14.77
C ASN A 335 -2.34 -9.17 -13.57
N TYR A 336 -2.92 -8.00 -13.84
CA TYR A 336 -3.65 -7.23 -12.86
C TYR A 336 -5.12 -7.16 -13.25
N ALA A 337 -6.02 -7.39 -12.29
CA ALA A 337 -7.46 -7.34 -12.50
C ALA A 337 -8.13 -6.60 -11.36
N GLN A 338 -9.08 -5.72 -11.67
CA GLN A 338 -9.77 -4.89 -10.69
C GLN A 338 -11.27 -5.11 -10.76
N ASN A 339 -11.87 -5.25 -9.59
CA ASN A 339 -13.32 -5.30 -9.43
C ASN A 339 -13.97 -3.92 -9.67
N GLN A 340 -15.27 -3.91 -9.98
CA GLN A 340 -16.07 -2.70 -10.06
C GLN A 340 -15.81 -1.78 -8.87
N LYS A 341 -15.48 -0.51 -9.14
CA LYS A 341 -15.12 0.46 -8.09
C LYS A 341 -16.31 1.14 -7.42
N GLU A 342 -17.49 1.03 -8.03
CA GLU A 342 -18.75 1.61 -7.55
C GLU A 342 -19.64 0.51 -7.01
N LEU A 343 -20.10 0.65 -5.77
CA LEU A 343 -20.82 -0.40 -5.06
C LEU A 343 -22.08 -0.89 -5.79
N LYS A 344 -22.79 0.02 -6.48
CA LYS A 344 -23.97 -0.33 -7.27
C LYS A 344 -23.63 -1.31 -8.40
N HIS A 345 -22.57 -1.03 -9.17
CA HIS A 345 -22.15 -1.91 -10.27
C HIS A 345 -21.52 -3.19 -9.75
N TYR A 346 -20.80 -3.13 -8.63
CA TYR A 346 -20.29 -4.32 -7.94
C TYR A 346 -21.44 -5.27 -7.56
N TYR A 347 -22.49 -4.76 -6.89
CA TYR A 347 -23.66 -5.58 -6.54
C TYR A 347 -24.36 -6.17 -7.75
N GLN A 348 -24.65 -5.34 -8.75
CA GLN A 348 -25.34 -5.79 -9.95
C GLN A 348 -24.55 -6.88 -10.68
N GLN A 349 -23.24 -6.69 -10.88
CA GLN A 349 -22.45 -7.64 -11.65
C GLN A 349 -22.23 -8.97 -10.91
N VAL A 350 -22.07 -8.97 -9.59
CA VAL A 350 -21.98 -10.21 -8.81
C VAL A 350 -23.30 -10.98 -8.83
N ASP A 351 -24.44 -10.30 -8.73
CA ASP A 351 -25.76 -10.93 -8.85
C ASP A 351 -25.97 -11.57 -10.23
N GLU A 352 -25.56 -10.89 -11.31
CA GLU A 352 -25.73 -11.37 -12.68
C GLU A 352 -24.70 -12.43 -13.12
N GLN A 353 -23.47 -12.37 -12.61
CA GLN A 353 -22.31 -13.10 -13.16
C GLN A 353 -21.47 -13.84 -12.11
N GLY A 354 -21.81 -13.74 -10.82
CA GLY A 354 -21.04 -14.32 -9.72
C GLY A 354 -19.70 -13.64 -9.43
N ASN A 355 -19.33 -12.58 -10.16
CA ASN A 355 -18.08 -11.86 -9.95
C ASN A 355 -18.17 -10.40 -10.42
N ALA A 356 -17.23 -9.55 -9.99
CA ALA A 356 -17.25 -8.12 -10.31
C ALA A 356 -16.09 -7.65 -11.20
N LEU A 357 -15.50 -8.52 -12.03
CA LEU A 357 -14.37 -8.15 -12.88
C LEU A 357 -14.73 -6.97 -13.80
N TRP A 358 -14.02 -5.85 -13.68
CA TRP A 358 -14.30 -4.65 -14.46
C TRP A 358 -13.22 -4.37 -15.51
N ARG A 359 -11.96 -4.32 -15.08
CA ARG A 359 -10.84 -3.92 -15.92
C ARG A 359 -9.54 -4.55 -15.45
N GLY A 360 -8.54 -4.58 -16.30
CA GLY A 360 -7.26 -5.20 -16.00
C GLY A 360 -6.23 -5.03 -17.10
N ILE A 361 -5.12 -5.74 -16.97
CA ILE A 361 -4.04 -5.78 -17.95
C ILE A 361 -3.30 -7.13 -17.83
N ALA A 362 -3.07 -7.77 -18.97
CA ALA A 362 -2.09 -8.84 -19.09
C ALA A 362 -0.74 -8.21 -19.37
N LEU A 363 0.25 -8.45 -18.51
CA LEU A 363 1.56 -7.83 -18.67
C LEU A 363 2.29 -8.46 -19.85
N THR A 364 2.92 -7.62 -20.66
CA THR A 364 3.87 -8.09 -21.66
C THR A 364 5.17 -8.57 -20.99
N GLN A 365 6.05 -9.20 -21.75
CA GLN A 365 7.37 -9.58 -21.22
C GLN A 365 8.17 -8.35 -20.75
N ASP A 366 8.15 -7.24 -21.51
CA ASP A 366 8.79 -5.97 -21.12
C ASP A 366 8.17 -5.42 -19.82
N ASP A 367 6.86 -5.53 -19.66
CA ASP A 367 6.19 -5.10 -18.43
C ASP A 367 6.64 -5.89 -17.20
N CYS A 368 6.76 -7.21 -17.33
CA CYS A 368 7.24 -8.08 -16.26
C CYS A 368 8.71 -7.79 -15.90
N ILE A 369 9.57 -7.63 -16.91
CA ILE A 369 10.99 -7.27 -16.73
C ILE A 369 11.10 -5.95 -15.95
N ARG A 370 10.39 -4.91 -16.40
CA ARG A 370 10.41 -3.57 -15.77
C ARG A 370 9.78 -3.56 -14.39
N ARG A 371 8.70 -4.32 -14.19
CA ARG A 371 8.08 -4.53 -12.88
C ARG A 371 9.10 -5.07 -11.89
N ASP A 372 9.86 -6.10 -12.28
CA ASP A 372 10.83 -6.73 -11.39
C ASP A 372 12.00 -5.79 -11.08
N VAL A 373 12.50 -5.04 -12.07
CA VAL A 373 13.50 -3.98 -11.86
C VAL A 373 13.01 -2.91 -10.88
N ILE A 374 11.80 -2.39 -11.08
CA ILE A 374 11.21 -1.35 -10.21
C ILE A 374 10.98 -1.90 -8.80
N LYS A 375 10.52 -3.15 -8.66
CA LYS A 375 10.34 -3.81 -7.35
C LYS A 375 11.67 -3.94 -6.61
N LEU A 376 12.73 -4.41 -7.28
CA LEU A 376 14.07 -4.55 -6.68
C LEU A 376 14.61 -3.20 -6.19
N LEU A 377 14.46 -2.14 -6.99
CA LEU A 377 14.88 -0.79 -6.59
C LEU A 377 14.07 -0.25 -5.41
N ILE A 378 12.73 -0.35 -5.44
CA ILE A 378 11.86 0.16 -4.36
C ILE A 378 12.05 -0.60 -3.05
N CYS A 379 12.18 -1.91 -3.10
CA CYS A 379 12.26 -2.75 -1.91
C CYS A 379 13.68 -2.80 -1.33
N ASN A 380 14.68 -3.01 -2.19
CA ASN A 380 16.02 -3.38 -1.74
C ASN A 380 17.05 -2.27 -1.95
N PHE A 381 16.68 -1.15 -2.59
CA PHE A 381 17.56 -0.01 -2.86
C PHE A 381 18.84 -0.39 -3.63
N ARG A 382 18.81 -1.52 -4.34
CA ARG A 382 19.90 -2.02 -5.18
C ARG A 382 19.34 -2.91 -6.29
N LEU A 383 20.07 -3.00 -7.38
CA LEU A 383 19.78 -3.85 -8.53
C LEU A 383 21.06 -4.50 -9.02
N ASP A 384 21.11 -5.83 -8.98
CA ASP A 384 22.17 -6.62 -9.60
C ASP A 384 21.72 -7.01 -11.01
N TYR A 385 22.49 -6.62 -12.03
CA TYR A 385 22.14 -6.90 -13.42
C TYR A 385 22.11 -8.41 -13.68
N ALA A 386 23.04 -9.19 -13.10
CA ALA A 386 23.15 -10.61 -13.38
C ALA A 386 21.86 -11.38 -13.01
N VAL A 387 21.16 -10.95 -11.96
CA VAL A 387 19.87 -11.55 -11.55
C VAL A 387 18.81 -11.35 -12.62
N VAL A 388 18.69 -10.13 -13.16
CA VAL A 388 17.71 -9.79 -14.20
C VAL A 388 18.07 -10.44 -15.53
N GLU A 389 19.34 -10.38 -15.91
CA GLU A 389 19.88 -10.99 -17.13
C GLU A 389 19.64 -12.50 -17.15
N GLN A 390 19.90 -13.19 -16.03
CA GLN A 390 19.66 -14.63 -15.91
C GLN A 390 18.18 -14.99 -15.97
N GLN A 391 17.32 -14.23 -15.28
CA GLN A 391 15.89 -14.52 -15.22
C GLN A 391 15.19 -14.32 -16.58
N TRP A 392 15.63 -13.32 -17.34
CA TRP A 392 14.91 -12.86 -18.55
C TRP A 392 15.66 -13.10 -19.86
N ASP A 393 16.84 -13.73 -19.81
CA ASP A 393 17.70 -14.01 -20.96
C ASP A 393 17.96 -12.75 -21.83
N LEU A 394 18.53 -11.73 -21.20
CA LEU A 394 18.82 -10.44 -21.83
C LEU A 394 20.20 -9.90 -21.42
N ASN A 395 20.72 -8.94 -22.18
CA ASN A 395 21.83 -8.09 -21.75
C ASN A 395 21.26 -6.78 -21.18
N PHE A 396 21.58 -6.45 -19.93
CA PHE A 396 20.95 -5.33 -19.23
C PHE A 396 21.33 -3.99 -19.86
N ALA A 397 22.60 -3.81 -20.20
CA ALA A 397 23.11 -2.56 -20.76
C ALA A 397 22.47 -2.24 -22.13
N ASP A 398 22.25 -3.26 -22.95
CA ASP A 398 21.60 -3.12 -24.25
C ASP A 398 20.09 -2.92 -24.11
N TYR A 399 19.42 -3.75 -23.31
CA TYR A 399 17.95 -3.72 -23.16
C TYR A 399 17.47 -2.40 -22.52
N PHE A 400 18.22 -1.90 -21.53
CA PHE A 400 17.91 -0.67 -20.79
C PHE A 400 18.76 0.53 -21.23
N ALA A 401 19.32 0.52 -22.44
CA ALA A 401 20.23 1.58 -22.91
C ALA A 401 19.58 2.99 -22.87
N GLU A 402 18.29 3.12 -23.18
CA GLU A 402 17.57 4.39 -23.06
C GLU A 402 17.35 4.79 -21.59
N ASP A 403 16.99 3.83 -20.75
CA ASP A 403 16.71 4.01 -19.33
C ASP A 403 17.96 4.45 -18.56
N LEU A 404 19.11 3.86 -18.87
CA LEU A 404 20.41 4.22 -18.31
C LEU A 404 20.83 5.65 -18.71
N LYS A 405 20.47 6.11 -19.93
CA LYS A 405 20.67 7.51 -20.32
C LYS A 405 19.81 8.47 -19.50
N LEU A 406 18.57 8.08 -19.18
CA LEU A 406 17.69 8.86 -18.30
C LEU A 406 18.18 8.84 -16.85
N LEU A 407 18.84 7.77 -16.42
CA LEU A 407 19.42 7.63 -15.08
C LEU A 407 20.73 8.41 -14.91
N ALA A 408 21.50 8.60 -15.97
CA ALA A 408 22.83 9.23 -15.90
C ALA A 408 22.86 10.62 -15.22
N PRO A 409 21.90 11.54 -15.42
CA PRO A 409 21.84 12.79 -14.65
C PRO A 409 21.65 12.56 -13.14
N LEU A 410 20.80 11.59 -12.75
CA LEU A 410 20.57 11.25 -11.34
C LEU A 410 21.81 10.62 -10.71
N ALA A 411 22.54 9.80 -11.47
CA ALA A 411 23.83 9.24 -11.05
C ALA A 411 24.88 10.35 -10.86
N LYS A 412 24.95 11.32 -11.78
CA LYS A 412 25.85 12.49 -11.68
C LYS A 412 25.54 13.35 -10.46
N ASP A 413 24.28 13.44 -10.07
CA ASP A 413 23.83 14.14 -8.86
C ASP A 413 24.03 13.31 -7.57
N GLY A 414 24.56 12.08 -7.67
CA GLY A 414 24.86 11.22 -6.53
C GLY A 414 23.65 10.52 -5.91
N LEU A 415 22.52 10.40 -6.63
CA LEU A 415 21.35 9.63 -6.15
C LEU A 415 21.57 8.12 -6.26
N VAL A 416 22.38 7.69 -7.23
CA VAL A 416 22.71 6.30 -7.47
C VAL A 416 24.17 6.16 -7.87
N ASP A 417 24.82 5.10 -7.41
CA ASP A 417 26.09 4.63 -7.94
C ASP A 417 25.80 3.55 -8.99
N VAL A 418 26.24 3.78 -10.23
CA VAL A 418 26.01 2.87 -11.36
C VAL A 418 27.36 2.37 -11.85
N ASN A 419 27.48 1.06 -12.03
CA ASN A 419 28.65 0.42 -12.64
C ASN A 419 28.22 -0.73 -13.56
N GLU A 420 29.19 -1.45 -14.13
CA GLU A 420 28.93 -2.54 -15.08
C GLU A 420 28.14 -3.73 -14.50
N LYS A 421 28.05 -3.84 -13.17
CA LYS A 421 27.37 -4.95 -12.48
C LYS A 421 25.99 -4.59 -11.96
N GLY A 422 25.68 -3.31 -11.79
CA GLY A 422 24.44 -2.93 -11.12
C GLY A 422 24.29 -1.46 -10.76
N ILE A 423 23.19 -1.20 -10.05
CA ILE A 423 22.79 0.10 -9.52
C ILE A 423 22.67 -0.02 -8.01
N GLN A 424 23.34 0.84 -7.26
CA GLN A 424 23.16 1.02 -5.82
C GLN A 424 22.52 2.37 -5.57
N VAL A 425 21.36 2.41 -4.90
CA VAL A 425 20.77 3.68 -4.46
C VAL A 425 21.56 4.18 -3.26
N THR A 426 22.03 5.42 -3.34
CA THR A 426 22.83 6.03 -2.27
C THR A 426 21.92 6.45 -1.11
N PRO A 427 22.46 6.73 0.09
CA PRO A 427 21.69 7.33 1.19
C PRO A 427 20.92 8.59 0.79
N LYS A 428 21.46 9.42 -0.11
CA LYS A 428 20.79 10.60 -0.68
C LYS A 428 19.63 10.25 -1.61
N GLY A 429 19.78 9.17 -2.39
CA GLY A 429 18.79 8.74 -3.37
C GLY A 429 17.57 8.04 -2.78
N ARG A 430 17.63 7.53 -1.54
CA ARG A 430 16.53 6.71 -0.98
C ARG A 430 15.19 7.43 -0.90
N LEU A 431 15.18 8.73 -0.58
CA LEU A 431 13.94 9.54 -0.56
C LEU A 431 13.42 9.86 -1.98
N LEU A 432 14.29 9.79 -2.98
CA LEU A 432 14.01 10.06 -4.39
C LEU A 432 13.88 8.77 -5.21
N ILE A 433 13.56 7.65 -4.55
CA ILE A 433 13.45 6.33 -5.19
C ILE A 433 12.42 6.30 -6.32
N ARG A 434 11.34 7.09 -6.19
CA ARG A 434 10.31 7.21 -7.23
C ARG A 434 10.90 7.84 -8.49
N ASN A 435 11.75 8.88 -8.35
CA ASN A 435 12.43 9.52 -9.48
C ASN A 435 13.38 8.54 -10.20
N ILE A 436 14.08 7.70 -9.44
CA ILE A 436 14.95 6.65 -9.99
C ILE A 436 14.12 5.62 -10.77
N CYS A 437 13.00 5.16 -10.21
CA CYS A 437 12.12 4.19 -10.87
C CYS A 437 11.46 4.73 -12.15
N MET A 438 11.18 6.04 -12.20
CA MET A 438 10.63 6.70 -13.40
C MET A 438 11.53 6.59 -14.63
N CYS A 439 12.84 6.39 -14.47
CA CYS A 439 13.74 6.13 -15.58
C CYS A 439 13.38 4.83 -16.33
N PHE A 440 12.85 3.84 -15.62
CA PHE A 440 12.51 2.50 -16.12
C PHE A 440 11.04 2.35 -16.56
N ASP A 441 10.25 3.42 -16.51
CA ASP A 441 8.84 3.41 -16.86
C ASP A 441 8.62 3.72 -18.35
N ALA A 442 8.24 2.69 -19.11
CA ALA A 442 8.00 2.82 -20.55
C ALA A 442 6.74 3.64 -20.86
N TYR A 443 5.69 3.54 -20.04
CA TYR A 443 4.41 4.23 -20.27
C TYR A 443 4.52 5.73 -20.07
N LEU A 444 5.22 6.19 -19.02
CA LEU A 444 5.49 7.61 -18.82
C LEU A 444 6.29 8.19 -19.99
N ARG A 445 7.30 7.46 -20.45
CA ARG A 445 8.12 7.87 -21.60
C ARG A 445 7.29 8.02 -22.86
N GLN A 446 6.43 7.04 -23.15
CA GLN A 446 5.52 7.10 -24.30
C GLN A 446 4.56 8.30 -24.20
N LYS A 447 3.97 8.54 -23.02
CA LYS A 447 3.09 9.71 -22.79
C LYS A 447 3.84 11.04 -22.99
N ALA A 448 5.05 11.16 -22.48
CA ALA A 448 5.88 12.35 -22.67
C ALA A 448 6.21 12.59 -24.16
N ARG A 449 6.55 11.53 -24.91
CA ARG A 449 6.78 11.61 -26.37
C ARG A 449 5.51 12.06 -27.11
N MET A 450 4.34 11.52 -26.75
CA MET A 450 3.06 11.92 -27.37
C MET A 450 2.71 13.40 -27.16
N GLN A 451 3.02 13.95 -25.99
CA GLN A 451 2.78 15.37 -25.68
C GLN A 451 3.71 16.34 -26.42
N GLN A 452 4.82 15.85 -26.99
CA GLN A 452 5.78 16.66 -27.74
C GLN A 452 5.43 16.81 -29.23
N PHE A 453 4.48 16.04 -29.76
CA PHE A 453 4.02 16.22 -31.14
C PHE A 453 2.97 17.35 -31.24
N SER A 454 3.15 18.28 -32.20
CA SER A 454 2.13 19.30 -32.49
C SER A 454 0.92 18.66 -33.18
N ARG A 455 -0.27 19.29 -33.05
CA ARG A 455 -1.40 18.96 -33.93
C ARG A 455 -1.00 19.19 -35.38
N VAL A 456 -1.31 18.24 -36.24
CA VAL A 456 -0.93 18.24 -37.66
C VAL A 456 -1.94 19.04 -38.52
N ILE A 457 -3.04 19.53 -37.92
CA ILE A 457 -4.01 20.46 -38.52
C ILE A 457 -4.45 21.48 -37.46
#